data_AF-A0A970GDM9-F1
#
_entry.id   AF-A0A970GDM9-F1
#
_cell.length_a   1.000
_cell.length_b   1.000
_cell.length_c   1.000
_cell.angle_alpha   90.00
_cell.angle_beta   90.00
_cell.angle_gamma   90.00
#
_symmetry.space_group_name_H-M   'P 1'
#
loop_
_entity.id
_entity.type
_entity.pdbx_description
1 polymer ?
#
loop_
_entity_poly.entity_id
_entity_poly.type
_entity_poly.pdbx_seq_one_letter_code
_entity_poly.pdbx_strand_id
1 'polypeptide(L)'
;IGQGVAILPGISRSGTTIACSLATGMKRKDAAQYSFLLSIPAILAGNLSQYKAFANLKPQLLINYLAGFVCSFLVGYLVIAFLIRLIEVSRLKYFAVYCWLIGLLSIVLIILGF
;
A
#
# COMPACT_ATOMS: atom_id res chain seq x y z
N ILE A 1 5.41 7.23 13.78
CA ILE A 1 5.31 5.86 14.34
C ILE A 1 4.63 4.90 13.35
N GLY A 2 3.36 5.14 12.95
CA GLY A 2 2.64 4.23 12.04
C GLY A 2 3.37 3.85 10.75
N GLN A 3 4.04 4.81 10.08
CA GLN A 3 4.87 4.55 8.89
C GLN A 3 6.13 3.71 9.21
N GLY A 4 6.71 3.84 10.40
CA GLY A 4 7.86 3.05 10.82
C GLY A 4 7.50 1.58 11.03
N VAL A 5 6.31 1.31 11.58
CA VAL A 5 5.78 -0.06 11.73
C VAL A 5 5.50 -0.70 10.36
N ALA A 6 5.14 0.11 9.36
CA ALA A 6 4.85 -0.36 8.00
C ALA A 6 6.06 -0.91 7.23
N ILE A 7 7.27 -0.85 7.79
CA ILE A 7 8.46 -1.48 7.21
C ILE A 7 8.38 -3.02 7.32
N LEU A 8 7.63 -3.53 8.30
CA LEU A 8 7.45 -4.97 8.47
C LEU A 8 6.68 -5.55 7.27
N PRO A 9 7.19 -6.65 6.65
CA PRO A 9 6.54 -7.25 5.50
C PRO A 9 5.13 -7.74 5.85
N GLY A 10 4.18 -7.53 4.93
CA GLY A 10 2.78 -7.87 5.14
C GLY A 10 1.97 -6.84 5.94
N ILE A 11 2.61 -5.87 6.61
CA ILE A 11 1.90 -4.78 7.27
C ILE A 11 1.50 -3.72 6.23
N SER A 12 0.19 -3.46 6.15
CA SER A 12 -0.36 -2.45 5.26
C SER A 12 0.02 -1.03 5.71
N ARG A 13 0.86 -0.36 4.93
CA ARG A 13 1.32 1.01 5.18
C ARG A 13 0.19 2.02 5.36
N SER A 14 -0.77 2.08 4.43
CA SER A 14 -1.91 3.00 4.54
C SER A 14 -2.76 2.69 5.78
N GLY A 15 -2.97 1.41 6.07
CA GLY A 15 -3.68 0.95 7.27
C GLY A 15 -3.05 1.45 8.57
N THR A 16 -1.75 1.27 8.76
CA THR A 16 -1.07 1.67 10.00
C THR A 16 -0.95 3.18 10.15
N THR A 17 -0.69 3.92 9.07
CA THR A 17 -0.63 5.39 9.10
C THR A 17 -1.99 5.99 9.37
N ILE A 18 -3.05 5.52 8.71
CA ILE A 18 -4.43 5.99 8.94
C ILE A 18 -4.87 5.64 10.36
N ALA A 19 -4.67 4.40 10.81
CA ALA A 19 -5.06 4.00 12.17
C ALA A 19 -4.35 4.83 13.24
N CYS A 20 -3.04 5.07 13.06
CA CYS A 20 -2.26 5.90 13.98
C CYS A 20 -2.74 7.36 13.97
N SER A 21 -3.01 7.95 12.79
CA SER A 21 -3.55 9.31 12.67
C SER A 21 -4.96 9.45 13.27
N LEU A 22 -5.80 8.43 13.13
CA LEU A 22 -7.11 8.41 13.78
C LEU A 22 -7.00 8.32 15.31
N ALA A 23 -6.04 7.54 15.81
CA ALA A 23 -5.77 7.42 17.25
C ALA A 23 -5.30 8.74 17.87
N THR A 24 -4.70 9.64 17.08
CA THR A 24 -4.35 11.00 17.54
C THR A 24 -5.50 12.01 17.40
N GLY A 25 -6.71 11.58 17.04
CA GLY A 25 -7.89 12.43 16.94
C GLY A 25 -8.06 13.17 15.59
N MET A 26 -7.28 12.84 14.56
CA MET A 26 -7.48 13.44 13.24
C MET A 26 -8.82 13.03 12.64
N LYS A 27 -9.44 13.93 11.85
CA LYS A 27 -10.63 13.57 11.06
C LYS A 27 -10.27 12.52 10.03
N ARG A 28 -11.22 11.64 9.71
CA ARG A 28 -11.01 10.50 8.79
C ARG A 28 -10.47 10.91 7.42
N LYS A 29 -11.01 11.98 6.85
CA LYS A 29 -10.58 12.52 5.57
C LYS A 29 -9.14 13.02 5.62
N ASP A 30 -8.81 13.80 6.66
CA ASP A 30 -7.48 14.37 6.85
C ASP A 30 -6.43 13.27 7.12
N ALA A 31 -6.79 12.26 7.91
CA ALA A 31 -5.95 11.09 8.17
C ALA A 31 -5.65 10.30 6.88
N ALA A 32 -6.64 10.10 6.01
CA ALA A 32 -6.46 9.46 4.72
C ALA A 32 -5.54 10.27 3.81
N GLN A 33 -5.82 11.57 3.65
CA GLN A 33 -4.99 12.48 2.83
C GLN A 33 -3.55 12.55 3.33
N TYR A 34 -3.37 12.70 4.64
CA TYR A 34 -2.05 12.69 5.28
C TYR A 34 -1.29 11.39 4.97
N SER A 35 -1.94 10.24 5.11
CA SER A 35 -1.35 8.94 4.80
C SER A 35 -0.93 8.80 3.33
N PHE A 36 -1.72 9.33 2.39
CA PHE A 36 -1.36 9.31 0.98
C PHE A 36 -0.20 10.25 0.65
N LEU A 37 -0.20 11.47 1.18
CA LEU A 37 0.90 12.42 1.00
C LEU A 37 2.21 11.88 1.59
N LEU A 38 2.15 11.31 2.80
CA LEU A 38 3.30 10.68 3.46
C LEU A 38 3.91 9.54 2.65
N SER A 39 3.10 8.89 1.81
CA SER A 39 3.57 7.77 1.01
C SER A 39 4.42 8.11 -0.19
N ILE A 40 4.28 9.33 -0.73
CA ILE A 40 5.05 9.78 -1.88
C ILE A 40 6.56 9.72 -1.58
N PRO A 41 7.09 10.39 -0.55
CA PRO A 41 8.52 10.31 -0.23
C PRO A 41 8.93 8.90 0.20
N ALA A 42 8.08 8.17 0.92
CA ALA A 42 8.41 6.81 1.38
C ALA A 42 8.57 5.81 0.22
N ILE A 43 7.64 5.82 -0.74
CA ILE A 43 7.71 4.94 -1.92
C ILE A 43 8.85 5.37 -2.83
N LEU A 44 9.05 6.67 -3.07
CA LEU A 44 10.15 7.17 -3.90
C LEU A 44 11.50 6.75 -3.31
N ALA A 45 11.72 6.95 -2.02
CA ALA A 45 12.94 6.51 -1.34
C ALA A 45 13.12 4.98 -1.41
N GLY A 46 12.04 4.22 -1.24
CA GLY A 46 12.06 2.76 -1.35
C GLY A 46 12.37 2.24 -2.76
N ASN A 47 11.98 2.96 -3.82
CA ASN A 47 12.34 2.62 -5.19
C ASN A 47 13.77 3.04 -5.52
N LEU A 48 14.20 4.21 -5.04
CA LEU A 48 15.55 4.72 -5.28
C LEU A 48 16.62 3.84 -4.63
N SER A 49 16.32 3.22 -3.48
CA SER A 49 17.24 2.24 -2.87
C SER A 49 17.50 1.02 -3.76
N GLN A 50 16.60 0.74 -4.72
CA GLN A 50 16.72 -0.35 -5.68
C GLN A 50 17.34 0.07 -7.03
N TYR A 51 17.96 1.26 -7.13
CA TYR A 51 18.46 1.78 -8.42
C TYR A 51 19.38 0.81 -9.19
N LYS A 52 20.20 0.01 -8.48
CA LYS A 52 21.11 -0.97 -9.10
C LYS A 52 20.35 -2.06 -9.86
N ALA A 53 19.16 -2.45 -9.39
CA ALA A 53 18.32 -3.42 -10.07
C ALA A 53 17.80 -2.84 -11.40
N PHE A 54 17.48 -1.54 -11.42
CA PHE A 54 17.09 -0.85 -12.65
C PHE A 54 18.24 -0.69 -13.65
N ALA A 55 19.46 -0.43 -13.18
CA ALA A 55 20.63 -0.28 -14.04
C ALA A 55 21.00 -1.57 -14.82
N ASN A 56 20.63 -2.73 -14.28
CA ASN A 56 20.91 -4.05 -14.88
C ASN A 56 19.71 -4.61 -15.66
N LEU A 57 18.68 -3.81 -15.96
CA LEU A 57 17.49 -4.27 -16.67
C LEU A 57 17.82 -4.67 -18.12
N LYS A 58 17.39 -5.88 -18.50
CA LYS A 58 17.45 -6.33 -19.89
C LYS A 58 16.48 -5.50 -20.74
N PRO A 59 16.89 -4.98 -21.92
CA PRO A 59 16.03 -4.17 -22.79
C PRO A 59 14.71 -4.84 -23.16
N GLN A 60 14.71 -6.18 -23.29
CA GLN A 60 13.54 -7.00 -23.61
C GLN A 60 12.44 -6.93 -22.55
N LEU A 61 12.78 -6.67 -21.28
CA LEU A 61 11.82 -6.58 -20.19
C LEU A 61 11.20 -5.19 -20.07
N LEU A 62 11.81 -4.17 -20.68
CA LEU A 62 11.40 -2.77 -20.52
C LEU A 62 9.93 -2.54 -20.88
N ILE A 63 9.44 -3.22 -21.93
CA ILE A 63 8.05 -3.11 -22.35
C ILE A 63 7.07 -3.69 -21.32
N ASN A 64 7.45 -4.79 -20.65
CA ASN A 64 6.65 -5.40 -19.59
C ASN A 64 6.61 -4.51 -18.35
N TYR A 65 7.74 -3.89 -17.98
CA TYR A 65 7.80 -2.93 -16.88
C TYR A 65 6.95 -1.68 -17.16
N LEU A 66 6.99 -1.15 -18.38
CA LEU A 66 6.16 -0.01 -18.77
C LEU A 66 4.67 -0.35 -18.76
N ALA A 67 4.29 -1.51 -19.31
CA ALA A 67 2.90 -1.98 -19.26
C ALA A 67 2.43 -2.14 -17.80
N GLY A 68 3.24 -2.78 -16.94
CA GLY A 68 2.96 -2.92 -15.52
C GLY A 68 2.85 -1.58 -14.79
N PHE A 69 3.71 -0.61 -15.12
CA PHE A 69 3.66 0.75 -14.59
C PHE A 69 2.35 1.46 -14.95
N VAL A 70 1.97 1.44 -16.24
CA VAL A 70 0.73 2.08 -16.71
C VAL A 70 -0.51 1.41 -16.09
N CYS A 71 -0.56 0.08 -16.08
CA CYS A 71 -1.65 -0.66 -15.43
C CYS A 71 -1.74 -0.32 -13.93
N SER A 72 -0.61 -0.33 -13.22
CA SER A 72 -0.55 0.00 -11.79
C SER A 72 -0.95 1.44 -11.51
N PHE A 73 -0.59 2.38 -12.39
CA PHE A 73 -0.98 3.79 -12.28
C PHE A 73 -2.50 3.95 -12.42
N LEU A 74 -3.11 3.37 -13.46
CA LEU A 74 -4.54 3.46 -13.72
C LEU A 74 -5.37 2.78 -12.61
N VAL A 75 -5.02 1.54 -12.27
CA VAL A 75 -5.71 0.79 -11.20
C VAL A 75 -5.48 1.46 -9.85
N GLY A 76 -4.25 1.89 -9.57
CA GLY A 76 -3.89 2.58 -8.34
C GLY A 76 -4.71 3.85 -8.13
N TYR A 77 -4.88 4.67 -9.17
CA TYR A 77 -5.70 5.89 -9.11
C TYR A 77 -7.17 5.57 -8.73
N LEU A 78 -7.76 4.58 -9.39
CA LEU A 78 -9.14 4.15 -9.11
C LEU A 78 -9.30 3.60 -7.68
N VAL A 79 -8.35 2.77 -7.24
CA VAL A 79 -8.36 2.18 -5.89
C VAL A 79 -8.18 3.25 -4.82
N ILE A 80 -7.32 4.25 -5.03
CA ILE A 80 -7.14 5.37 -4.09
C ILE A 80 -8.45 6.16 -3.95
N ALA A 81 -9.10 6.51 -5.06
CA ALA A 81 -10.38 7.20 -5.03
C ALA A 81 -11.46 6.39 -4.28
N PHE A 82 -11.51 5.08 -4.53
CA PHE A 82 -12.40 4.17 -3.80
C PHE A 82 -12.07 4.10 -2.31
N LEU A 83 -10.79 4.00 -1.95
CA LEU A 83 -10.35 3.88 -0.56
C LEU A 83 -10.69 5.14 0.25
N ILE A 84 -10.48 6.33 -0.33
CA ILE A 84 -10.89 7.60 0.31
C ILE A 84 -12.39 7.57 0.62
N ARG A 85 -13.23 7.17 -0.34
CA ARG A 85 -14.67 7.06 -0.14
C ARG A 85 -15.06 6.02 0.92
N LEU A 86 -14.37 4.88 0.96
CA LEU A 86 -14.61 3.83 1.96
C LEU A 86 -14.29 4.32 3.38
N ILE A 87 -13.23 5.11 3.53
CA ILE A 87 -12.81 5.70 4.81
C ILE A 87 -13.81 6.77 5.27
N GLU A 88 -14.29 7.62 4.37
CA GLU A 88 -15.28 8.66 4.67
C GLU A 88 -16.58 8.06 5.23
N VAL A 89 -17.02 6.91 4.72
CA VAL A 89 -18.24 6.21 5.17
C VAL A 89 -17.99 5.34 6.43
N SER A 90 -16.85 5.51 7.11
CA SER A 90 -16.49 4.80 8.36
C SER A 90 -16.49 3.26 8.24
N ARG A 91 -16.24 2.73 7.04
CA ARG A 91 -16.27 1.29 6.75
C ARG A 91 -14.92 0.57 6.91
N LEU A 92 -13.98 1.16 7.66
CA LEU A 92 -12.65 0.57 7.92
C LEU A 92 -12.71 -0.84 8.52
N LYS A 93 -13.78 -1.18 9.24
CA LYS A 93 -14.00 -2.53 9.78
C LYS A 93 -14.08 -3.59 8.67
N TYR A 94 -14.72 -3.30 7.54
CA TYR A 94 -14.78 -4.24 6.42
C TYR A 94 -13.43 -4.42 5.74
N PHE A 95 -12.64 -3.35 5.65
CA PHE A 95 -11.27 -3.43 5.17
C PHE A 95 -10.40 -4.29 6.09
N ALA A 96 -10.56 -4.17 7.41
CA ALA A 96 -9.86 -5.01 8.37
C ALA A 96 -10.21 -6.50 8.21
N VAL A 97 -11.50 -6.84 8.04
CA VAL A 97 -11.94 -8.22 7.79
C VAL A 97 -11.33 -8.77 6.50
N TYR A 98 -11.31 -7.97 5.43
CA TYR A 98 -10.65 -8.34 4.18
C TYR A 98 -9.16 -8.64 4.36
N CYS A 99 -8.43 -7.78 5.09
CA CYS A 99 -7.01 -8.01 5.38
C CYS A 99 -6.78 -9.28 6.21
N TRP A 100 -7.65 -9.56 7.18
CA TRP A 100 -7.56 -10.79 7.98
C TRP A 100 -7.75 -12.05 7.14
N LEU A 101 -8.75 -12.05 6.25
CA LEU A 101 -9.01 -13.19 5.36
C LEU A 101 -7.83 -13.44 4.42
N ILE A 102 -7.30 -12.39 3.77
CA ILE A 102 -6.14 -12.55 2.89
C ILE A 102 -4.88 -12.94 3.67
N GLY A 103 -4.63 -12.31 4.82
CA GLY A 103 -3.48 -12.65 5.65
C GLY A 103 -3.51 -14.11 6.10
N LEU A 104 -4.67 -14.59 6.55
CA LEU A 104 -4.85 -15.98 6.95
C LEU A 104 -4.70 -16.93 5.76
N LEU A 105 -5.27 -16.59 4.61
CA LEU A 105 -5.10 -17.37 3.37
C LEU A 105 -3.62 -17.48 2.98
N SER A 106 -2.87 -16.37 3.02
CA SER A 106 -1.44 -16.36 2.74
C SER A 106 -0.65 -17.25 3.70
N ILE A 107 -0.97 -17.21 5.00
CA ILE A 107 -0.33 -18.09 6.00
C ILE A 107 -0.62 -19.55 5.70
N VAL A 108 -1.87 -19.90 5.37
CA VAL A 108 -2.25 -21.28 5.02
C VAL A 108 -1.52 -21.75 3.77
N LEU A 109 -1.46 -20.93 2.72
CA LEU A 109 -0.75 -21.27 1.48
C LEU A 109 0.74 -21.53 1.72
N ILE A 110 1.40 -20.67 2.51
CA ILE A 110 2.80 -20.84 2.89
C ILE A 110 3.01 -22.16 3.65
N ILE A 111 2.12 -22.49 4.59
CA ILE A 111 2.19 -23.76 5.36
C ILE A 111 2.00 -24.98 4.45
N LEU A 112 1.18 -24.85 3.40
CA LEU A 112 0.96 -25.90 2.40
C LEU A 112 2.11 -26.02 1.38
N GLY A 113 3.12 -25.15 1.43
CA GLY A 113 4.29 -25.19 0.55
C GLY A 113 4.09 -24.57 -0.83
N PHE A 114 3.09 -23.70 -0.98
CA PHE A 114 2.93 -22.82 -2.15
C PHE A 114 3.64 -21.48 -1.93
#